data_AF-A0A7J6EI58-F1
#
_entry.id   AF-A0A7J6EI58-F1
#
_cell.length_a   1.000
_cell.length_b   1.000
_cell.length_c   1.000
_cell.angle_alpha   90.00
_cell.angle_beta   90.00
_cell.angle_gamma   90.00
#
_symmetry.space_group_name_H-M   'P 1'
#
loop_
_entity.id
_entity.type
_entity.pdbx_description
1 polymer ?
#
loop_
_entity_poly.entity_id
_entity_poly.type
_entity_poly.pdbx_seq_one_letter_code
_entity_poly.pdbx_strand_id
1 'polypeptide(L)'
;MEVESSCFYDREMEVKLFDETRAGVKGLVDSGVTKVPRFLIHPPESFLFKKEENTLVSADEENNNNHYHDQHHDNDYDDQVPIIDLEGFDDDVDTTKRGLIVGKIREAAESWGFFQMINHGIPDFVMNNMLDGIRDFHEQPNETKIAWYSRDPKRRVRFYCNGDLLVSRTANWRDSIIFDFQDGPLEKDVFPPICRERVEEYMKHVSRVREVLSELLSEALGLNKEYLGKIECMKSEILVGHYYPLCPEPDLTQGTTKHSDPSALTLLLQDQMGGLQVLRRN
;
A
#
# COMPACT_ATOMS: atom_id res chain seq x y z
N MET A 1 32.08 -21.34 32.47
CA MET A 1 31.31 -20.17 32.02
C MET A 1 31.95 -19.73 30.73
N GLU A 2 31.47 -20.26 29.61
CA GLU A 2 31.78 -19.71 28.30
C GLU A 2 30.94 -18.44 28.16
N VAL A 3 31.62 -17.30 28.12
CA VAL A 3 30.99 -16.04 27.75
C VAL A 3 30.80 -16.14 26.24
N GLU A 4 29.57 -16.36 25.80
CA GLU A 4 29.19 -16.23 24.40
C GLU A 4 29.69 -14.86 23.90
N SER A 5 30.63 -14.92 22.97
CA SER A 5 31.10 -13.76 22.25
C SER A 5 29.90 -13.16 21.52
N SER A 6 29.36 -12.07 22.06
CA SER A 6 28.43 -11.20 21.36
C SER A 6 29.12 -10.72 20.08
N CYS A 7 28.91 -11.45 18.98
CA CYS A 7 29.39 -11.09 17.65
C CYS A 7 28.94 -9.65 17.37
N PHE A 8 29.92 -8.77 17.15
CA PHE A 8 29.68 -7.36 16.83
C PHE A 8 28.78 -7.29 15.59
N TYR A 9 27.56 -6.79 15.78
CA TYR A 9 26.61 -6.65 14.69
C TYR A 9 26.97 -5.44 13.84
N ASP A 10 27.48 -5.69 12.64
CA ASP A 10 27.74 -4.66 11.66
C ASP A 10 26.59 -4.59 10.65
N ARG A 11 25.62 -3.72 10.95
CA ARG A 11 24.46 -3.47 10.06
C ARG A 11 24.90 -2.97 8.68
N GLU A 12 25.91 -2.10 8.62
CA GLU A 12 26.32 -1.47 7.36
C GLU A 12 26.89 -2.52 6.41
N MET A 13 27.72 -3.43 6.93
CA MET A 13 28.22 -4.56 6.16
C MET A 13 27.09 -5.50 5.69
N GLU A 14 26.16 -5.88 6.57
CA GLU A 14 25.06 -6.80 6.21
C GLU A 14 24.14 -6.18 5.15
N VAL A 15 23.77 -4.90 5.31
CA VAL A 15 22.96 -4.15 4.34
C VAL A 15 23.67 -4.02 3.02
N LYS A 16 24.98 -3.74 3.02
CA LYS A 16 25.77 -3.62 1.80
C LYS A 16 25.82 -4.95 1.04
N LEU A 17 26.11 -6.06 1.72
CA LEU A 17 26.13 -7.39 1.10
C LEU A 17 24.76 -7.74 0.52
N PHE A 18 23.68 -7.46 1.25
CA PHE A 18 22.32 -7.64 0.76
C PHE A 18 22.04 -6.80 -0.49
N ASP A 19 22.38 -5.51 -0.48
CA ASP A 19 22.17 -4.60 -1.60
C ASP A 19 22.97 -4.99 -2.85
N GLU A 20 24.20 -5.48 -2.66
CA GLU A 20 25.08 -5.97 -3.73
C GLU A 20 24.50 -7.18 -4.48
N THR A 21 23.64 -7.98 -3.83
CA THR A 21 22.94 -9.09 -4.52
C THR A 21 21.95 -8.60 -5.56
N ARG A 22 21.39 -7.39 -5.38
CA ARG A 22 20.34 -6.80 -6.20
C ARG A 22 19.09 -7.67 -6.37
N ALA A 23 18.92 -8.67 -5.49
CA ALA A 23 17.86 -9.66 -5.59
C ALA A 23 16.63 -9.32 -4.74
N GLY A 24 16.77 -8.37 -3.80
CA GLY A 24 15.71 -7.97 -2.90
C GLY A 24 15.36 -9.02 -1.84
N VAL A 25 14.28 -8.81 -1.11
CA VAL A 25 13.82 -9.77 -0.10
C VAL A 25 13.32 -11.06 -0.73
N LYS A 26 12.79 -11.02 -1.97
CA LYS A 26 12.45 -12.22 -2.73
C LYS A 26 13.69 -13.10 -2.97
N GLY A 27 14.84 -12.49 -3.26
CA GLY A 27 16.10 -13.22 -3.36
C GLY A 27 16.51 -13.95 -2.08
N LEU A 28 16.19 -13.40 -0.90
CA LEU A 28 16.41 -14.10 0.38
C LEU A 28 15.51 -15.33 0.49
N VAL A 29 14.23 -15.20 0.12
CA VAL A 29 13.28 -16.31 0.13
C VAL A 29 13.71 -17.41 -0.85
N ASP A 30 14.13 -17.04 -2.06
CA ASP A 30 14.61 -17.98 -3.09
C ASP A 30 15.91 -18.70 -2.66
N SER A 31 16.69 -18.09 -1.78
CA SER A 31 17.88 -18.70 -1.17
C SER A 31 17.57 -19.70 -0.03
N GLY A 32 16.30 -19.81 0.36
CA GLY A 32 15.84 -20.71 1.42
C GLY A 32 16.07 -20.16 2.83
N VAL A 33 16.02 -18.84 3.00
CA VAL A 33 16.22 -18.22 4.31
C VAL A 33 15.17 -18.70 5.33
N THR A 34 15.62 -19.07 6.53
CA THR A 34 14.74 -19.53 7.62
C THR A 34 14.64 -18.53 8.77
N LYS A 35 15.46 -17.47 8.75
CA LYS A 35 15.51 -16.41 9.75
C LYS A 35 15.57 -15.05 9.09
N VAL A 36 14.82 -14.09 9.60
CA VAL A 36 14.82 -12.72 9.06
C VAL A 36 16.17 -12.05 9.42
N PRO A 37 16.89 -11.48 8.44
CA PRO A 37 18.12 -10.72 8.71
C PRO A 37 17.89 -9.58 9.71
N ARG A 38 18.90 -9.27 10.52
CA ARG A 38 18.71 -8.36 11.68
C ARG A 38 18.30 -6.95 11.27
N PHE A 39 18.73 -6.47 10.10
CA PHE A 39 18.33 -5.15 9.58
C PHE A 39 16.88 -5.07 9.10
N LEU A 40 16.17 -6.20 8.98
CA LEU A 40 14.74 -6.31 8.67
C LEU A 40 13.88 -6.57 9.92
N ILE A 41 14.50 -6.73 11.10
CA ILE A 41 13.80 -6.92 12.37
C ILE A 41 13.39 -5.57 12.95
N HIS A 42 12.09 -5.38 13.13
CA HIS A 42 11.52 -4.18 13.71
C HIS A 42 11.51 -4.23 15.24
N PRO A 43 11.75 -3.09 15.91
CA PRO A 43 11.73 -3.07 17.37
C PRO A 43 10.29 -3.32 17.87
N PRO A 44 10.11 -3.95 19.06
CA PRO A 44 8.79 -4.38 19.57
C PRO A 44 7.73 -3.27 19.60
N GLU A 45 8.15 -2.02 19.80
CA GLU A 45 7.30 -0.84 19.82
C GLU A 45 6.57 -0.61 18.49
N SER A 46 7.12 -1.13 17.39
CA SER A 46 6.50 -1.07 16.05
C SER A 46 5.21 -1.88 15.96
N PHE A 47 4.98 -2.81 16.90
CA PHE A 47 3.86 -3.74 16.90
C PHE A 47 2.84 -3.48 18.00
N LEU A 48 3.00 -2.45 18.83
CA LEU A 48 2.14 -2.24 20.01
C LEU A 48 0.65 -2.13 19.66
N PHE A 49 0.31 -1.58 18.50
CA PHE A 49 -1.08 -1.49 18.02
C PHE A 49 -1.63 -2.83 17.49
N LYS A 50 -0.78 -3.79 17.09
CA LYS A 50 -1.24 -5.15 16.71
C LYS A 50 -1.73 -5.95 17.93
N LYS A 51 -1.30 -5.59 19.14
CA LYS A 51 -1.61 -6.35 20.35
C LYS A 51 -2.99 -6.03 20.92
N GLU A 52 -3.43 -4.78 20.82
CA GLU A 52 -4.71 -4.37 21.40
C GLU A 52 -5.91 -5.05 20.69
N GLU A 53 -5.85 -5.27 19.37
CA GLU A 53 -6.88 -6.01 18.63
C GLU A 53 -6.93 -7.51 18.94
N ASN A 54 -5.80 -8.13 19.30
CA ASN A 54 -5.72 -9.57 19.57
C ASN A 54 -6.06 -9.97 21.02
N THR A 55 -6.40 -9.02 21.91
CA THR A 55 -6.66 -9.32 23.33
C THR A 55 -8.15 -9.51 23.67
N LEU A 56 -9.05 -9.47 22.69
CA LEU A 56 -10.50 -9.62 22.89
C LEU A 56 -11.03 -11.03 22.56
N VAL A 57 -10.33 -12.11 22.91
CA VAL A 57 -10.97 -13.43 23.05
C VAL A 57 -10.27 -14.25 24.13
N SER A 58 -10.78 -14.22 25.35
CA SER A 58 -10.91 -15.39 26.27
C SER A 58 -11.29 -14.91 27.67
N ALA A 59 -12.60 -14.89 27.93
CA ALA A 59 -13.13 -14.96 29.28
C ALA A 59 -14.50 -15.64 29.21
N ASP A 60 -14.49 -16.95 28.96
CA ASP A 60 -15.62 -17.78 29.37
C ASP A 60 -15.42 -18.20 30.83
N GLU A 61 -16.56 -18.23 31.55
CA GLU A 61 -16.81 -18.81 32.88
C GLU A 61 -16.50 -17.95 34.13
N GLU A 62 -17.48 -17.14 34.57
CA GLU A 62 -18.54 -17.54 35.53
C GLU A 62 -19.19 -16.33 36.27
N ASN A 63 -20.53 -16.42 36.44
CA ASN A 63 -21.36 -15.93 37.55
C ASN A 63 -22.19 -14.61 37.47
N ASN A 64 -23.48 -14.79 37.15
CA ASN A 64 -24.75 -14.27 37.72
C ASN A 64 -24.96 -12.80 38.22
N ASN A 65 -25.97 -12.17 37.58
CA ASN A 65 -27.07 -11.31 38.09
C ASN A 65 -26.80 -10.05 38.93
N ASN A 66 -26.98 -8.86 38.34
CA ASN A 66 -28.18 -7.98 38.44
C ASN A 66 -27.89 -6.50 38.10
N HIS A 67 -28.71 -5.94 37.20
CA HIS A 67 -29.20 -4.55 37.10
C HIS A 67 -28.21 -3.37 37.32
N TYR A 68 -27.88 -2.64 36.23
CA TYR A 68 -28.25 -1.23 36.03
C TYR A 68 -28.08 -0.87 34.54
N HIS A 69 -28.94 0.03 34.09
CA HIS A 69 -29.09 0.51 32.72
C HIS A 69 -27.87 1.34 32.32
N ASP A 70 -27.11 0.90 31.32
CA ASP A 70 -26.23 1.79 30.57
C ASP A 70 -26.31 1.42 29.08
N GLN A 71 -26.86 2.35 28.30
CA GLN A 71 -26.96 2.25 26.85
C GLN A 71 -25.64 2.73 26.24
N HIS A 72 -24.62 1.89 26.30
CA HIS A 72 -23.52 1.96 25.35
C HIS A 72 -23.83 0.99 24.21
N HIS A 73 -24.60 1.49 23.24
CA HIS A 73 -24.57 0.97 21.88
C HIS A 73 -23.19 1.31 21.32
N ASP A 74 -22.16 0.53 21.67
CA ASP A 74 -20.90 0.54 20.95
C ASP A 74 -21.19 -0.03 19.57
N ASN A 75 -21.41 0.88 18.61
CA ASN A 75 -21.56 0.53 17.21
C ASN A 75 -20.19 0.08 16.69
N ASP A 76 -19.97 -1.23 16.71
CA ASP A 76 -18.87 -1.94 16.02
C ASP A 76 -18.78 -1.55 14.52
N TYR A 77 -19.86 -0.98 13.97
CA TYR A 77 -19.90 -0.40 12.62
C TYR A 77 -19.16 0.93 12.45
N ASP A 78 -18.91 1.70 13.52
CA ASP A 78 -18.18 2.97 13.39
C ASP A 78 -16.72 2.71 13.02
N ASP A 79 -16.13 1.57 13.40
CA ASP A 79 -14.71 1.22 13.17
C ASP A 79 -14.43 0.48 11.85
N GLN A 80 -15.37 0.44 10.90
CA GLN A 80 -15.12 -0.10 9.55
C GLN A 80 -14.76 0.99 8.55
N VAL A 81 -13.72 0.74 7.74
CA VAL A 81 -13.34 1.63 6.64
C VAL A 81 -14.55 1.85 5.70
N PRO A 82 -14.97 3.11 5.45
CA PRO A 82 -16.16 3.39 4.63
C PRO A 82 -16.05 2.81 3.23
N ILE A 83 -17.16 2.28 2.70
CA ILE A 83 -17.28 1.80 1.32
C ILE A 83 -18.19 2.76 0.55
N ILE A 84 -17.67 3.31 -0.55
CA ILE A 84 -18.39 4.27 -1.40
C ILE A 84 -18.70 3.63 -2.74
N ASP A 85 -19.99 3.52 -3.04
CA ASP A 85 -20.48 3.10 -4.35
C ASP A 85 -20.44 4.28 -5.32
N LEU A 86 -19.63 4.15 -6.37
CA LEU A 86 -19.48 5.16 -7.42
C LEU A 86 -20.42 4.93 -8.61
N GLU A 87 -21.32 3.95 -8.59
CA GLU A 87 -22.21 3.71 -9.72
C GLU A 87 -22.96 4.98 -10.13
N GLY A 88 -22.90 5.35 -11.42
CA GLY A 88 -23.57 6.54 -11.96
C GLY A 88 -22.93 7.87 -11.53
N PHE A 89 -21.67 7.89 -11.11
CA PHE A 89 -20.94 9.13 -10.82
C PHE A 89 -20.87 10.08 -12.02
N ASP A 90 -20.91 9.54 -13.25
CA ASP A 90 -20.83 10.25 -14.52
C ASP A 90 -22.20 10.63 -15.11
N ASP A 91 -23.28 10.33 -14.39
CA ASP A 91 -24.62 10.72 -14.80
C ASP A 91 -24.90 12.18 -14.42
N ASP A 92 -24.57 13.11 -15.33
CA ASP A 92 -24.88 14.53 -15.21
C ASP A 92 -26.40 14.82 -15.14
N VAL A 93 -27.26 13.82 -15.41
CA VAL A 93 -28.72 13.96 -15.30
C VAL A 93 -29.20 13.73 -13.86
N ASP A 94 -28.60 12.78 -13.13
CA ASP A 94 -28.95 12.49 -11.73
C ASP A 94 -28.05 13.24 -10.74
N THR A 95 -28.30 14.54 -10.63
CA THR A 95 -27.66 15.42 -9.64
C THR A 95 -27.87 14.97 -8.18
N THR A 96 -28.93 14.19 -7.91
CA THR A 96 -29.20 13.68 -6.55
C THR A 96 -28.23 12.57 -6.19
N LYS A 97 -28.04 11.59 -7.09
CA LYS A 97 -27.08 10.50 -6.88
C LYS A 97 -25.65 11.02 -6.74
N ARG A 98 -25.23 11.95 -7.60
CA ARG A 98 -23.91 12.60 -7.49
C ARG A 98 -23.74 13.33 -6.15
N GLY A 99 -24.75 14.08 -5.71
CA GLY A 99 -24.73 14.76 -4.41
C GLY A 99 -24.55 13.80 -3.23
N LEU A 100 -25.17 12.62 -3.28
CA LEU A 100 -24.99 11.56 -2.26
C LEU A 100 -23.56 11.01 -2.26
N ILE A 101 -22.97 10.76 -3.43
CA ILE A 101 -21.58 10.30 -3.56
C ILE A 101 -20.63 11.35 -2.97
N VAL A 102 -20.79 12.62 -3.34
CA VAL A 102 -19.99 13.74 -2.81
C VAL A 102 -20.10 13.84 -1.29
N GLY A 103 -21.31 13.69 -0.74
CA GLY A 103 -21.55 13.67 0.70
C GLY A 103 -20.77 12.56 1.42
N LYS A 104 -20.82 11.32 0.88
CA LYS A 104 -20.09 10.17 1.43
C LYS A 104 -18.57 10.36 1.36
N ILE A 105 -18.06 10.90 0.26
CA ILE A 105 -16.62 11.18 0.10
C ILE A 105 -16.17 12.21 1.13
N ARG A 106 -16.93 13.30 1.33
CA ARG A 106 -16.64 14.30 2.35
C ARG A 106 -16.55 13.67 3.73
N GLU A 107 -17.58 12.92 4.12
CA GLU A 107 -17.66 12.28 5.44
C GLU A 107 -16.48 11.32 5.67
N ALA A 108 -16.17 10.46 4.69
CA ALA A 108 -15.06 9.52 4.81
C ALA A 108 -13.70 10.23 4.83
N ALA A 109 -13.49 11.26 4.01
CA ALA A 109 -12.25 12.03 4.01
C ALA A 109 -12.02 12.76 5.36
N GLU A 110 -13.07 13.32 5.96
CA GLU A 110 -12.99 14.05 7.24
C GLU A 110 -12.81 13.11 8.46
N SER A 111 -13.54 12.00 8.50
CA SER A 111 -13.58 11.11 9.67
C SER A 111 -12.54 9.99 9.64
N TRP A 112 -12.14 9.56 8.44
CA TRP A 112 -11.21 8.44 8.24
C TRP A 112 -9.92 8.85 7.52
N GLY A 113 -10.00 9.78 6.56
CA GLY A 113 -8.92 10.02 5.61
C GLY A 113 -8.66 8.81 4.70
N PHE A 114 -9.57 7.83 4.67
CA PHE A 114 -9.44 6.56 3.96
C PHE A 114 -10.83 6.02 3.62
N PHE A 115 -11.00 5.42 2.44
CA PHE A 115 -12.23 4.71 2.05
C PHE A 115 -11.95 3.70 0.94
N GLN A 116 -12.83 2.72 0.81
CA GLN A 116 -12.89 1.81 -0.32
C GLN A 116 -13.92 2.31 -1.34
N MET A 117 -13.72 1.96 -2.62
CA MET A 117 -14.65 2.29 -3.69
C MET A 117 -15.10 1.03 -4.43
N ILE A 118 -16.38 0.97 -4.78
CA ILE A 118 -16.95 -0.06 -5.65
C ILE A 118 -17.64 0.60 -6.85
N ASN A 119 -17.88 -0.16 -7.92
CA ASN A 119 -18.46 0.34 -9.17
C ASN A 119 -17.69 1.55 -9.75
N HIS A 120 -16.36 1.58 -9.54
CA HIS A 120 -15.45 2.63 -10.02
C HIS A 120 -15.17 2.57 -11.53
N GLY A 121 -15.68 1.54 -12.24
CA GLY A 121 -15.61 1.44 -13.70
C GLY A 121 -14.33 0.82 -14.26
N ILE A 122 -13.39 0.34 -13.42
CA ILE A 122 -12.24 -0.45 -13.88
C ILE A 122 -12.67 -1.92 -13.94
N PRO A 123 -12.58 -2.60 -15.10
CA PRO A 123 -12.96 -4.01 -15.19
C PRO A 123 -12.08 -4.92 -14.32
N ASP A 124 -12.67 -5.93 -13.68
CA ASP A 124 -11.96 -6.88 -12.80
C ASP A 124 -10.76 -7.53 -13.47
N PHE A 125 -10.89 -7.89 -14.76
CA PHE A 125 -9.80 -8.52 -15.50
C PHE A 125 -8.60 -7.57 -15.66
N VAL A 126 -8.80 -6.25 -15.73
CA VAL A 126 -7.72 -5.26 -15.80
C VAL A 126 -6.97 -5.20 -14.47
N MET A 127 -7.71 -5.18 -13.35
CA MET A 127 -7.12 -5.20 -12.00
C MET A 127 -6.36 -6.51 -11.73
N ASN A 128 -6.96 -7.66 -12.06
CA ASN A 128 -6.31 -8.97 -11.90
C ASN A 128 -5.06 -9.08 -12.78
N ASN A 129 -5.14 -8.67 -14.05
CA ASN A 129 -3.98 -8.65 -14.94
C ASN A 129 -2.86 -7.74 -14.41
N MET A 130 -3.20 -6.60 -13.80
CA MET A 130 -2.21 -5.71 -13.20
C MET A 130 -1.47 -6.39 -12.03
N LEU A 131 -2.20 -7.02 -11.11
CA LEU A 131 -1.63 -7.78 -10.00
C LEU A 131 -0.74 -8.93 -10.50
N ASP A 132 -1.23 -9.70 -11.47
CA ASP A 132 -0.47 -10.77 -12.12
C ASP A 132 0.79 -10.22 -12.81
N GLY A 133 0.72 -9.04 -13.45
CA GLY A 133 1.86 -8.37 -14.07
C GLY A 133 2.99 -8.05 -13.10
N ILE A 134 2.64 -7.51 -11.94
CA ILE A 134 3.61 -7.21 -10.89
C ILE A 134 4.17 -8.49 -10.28
N ARG A 135 3.31 -9.48 -10.00
CA ARG A 135 3.76 -10.78 -9.49
C ARG A 135 4.70 -11.47 -10.47
N ASP A 136 4.33 -11.56 -11.74
CA ASP A 136 5.15 -12.20 -12.78
C ASP A 136 6.50 -11.46 -12.93
N PHE A 137 6.51 -10.12 -12.83
CA PHE A 137 7.77 -9.37 -12.80
C PHE A 137 8.68 -9.83 -11.65
N HIS A 138 8.16 -9.90 -10.42
CA HIS A 138 8.94 -10.24 -9.22
C HIS A 138 9.28 -11.73 -9.10
N GLU A 139 8.51 -12.61 -9.75
CA GLU A 139 8.78 -14.06 -9.79
C GLU A 139 9.78 -14.49 -10.86
N GLN A 140 10.23 -13.58 -11.74
CA GLN A 140 11.31 -13.89 -12.68
C GLN A 140 12.63 -14.22 -11.96
N PRO A 141 13.50 -15.03 -12.59
CA PRO A 141 14.88 -15.23 -12.14
C PRO A 141 15.62 -13.89 -11.95
N ASN A 142 16.48 -13.82 -10.93
CA ASN A 142 17.20 -12.59 -10.59
C ASN A 142 18.03 -12.07 -11.78
N GLU A 143 18.61 -12.96 -12.58
CA GLU A 143 19.42 -12.64 -13.77
C GLU A 143 18.64 -11.81 -14.81
N THR A 144 17.30 -11.92 -14.80
CA THR A 144 16.43 -11.15 -15.69
C THR A 144 16.02 -9.82 -15.06
N LYS A 145 15.69 -9.83 -13.76
CA LYS A 145 15.25 -8.62 -13.02
C LYS A 145 16.40 -7.65 -12.73
N ILE A 146 17.64 -8.12 -12.63
CA ILE A 146 18.80 -7.32 -12.23
C ILE A 146 19.06 -6.14 -13.16
N ALA A 147 18.67 -6.23 -14.44
CA ALA A 147 18.75 -5.13 -15.40
C ALA A 147 17.90 -3.92 -14.99
N TRP A 148 16.84 -4.14 -14.21
CA TRP A 148 15.93 -3.13 -13.69
C TRP A 148 16.35 -2.61 -12.32
N TYR A 149 17.28 -3.28 -11.63
CA TYR A 149 17.71 -2.85 -10.31
C TYR A 149 18.39 -1.48 -10.36
N SER A 150 17.90 -0.54 -9.56
CA SER A 150 18.56 0.76 -9.41
C SER A 150 18.13 1.48 -8.13
N ARG A 151 19.11 2.11 -7.47
CA ARG A 151 18.90 3.10 -6.41
C ARG A 151 18.87 4.54 -6.92
N ASP A 152 19.19 4.79 -8.20
CA ASP A 152 19.16 6.14 -8.78
C ASP A 152 17.69 6.59 -8.95
N PRO A 153 17.24 7.63 -8.22
CA PRO A 153 15.87 8.12 -8.34
C PRO A 153 15.56 8.72 -9.72
N LYS A 154 16.57 9.09 -10.52
CA LYS A 154 16.36 9.62 -11.88
C LYS A 154 15.93 8.54 -12.87
N ARG A 155 16.11 7.25 -12.53
CA ARG A 155 15.66 6.16 -13.38
C ARG A 155 14.16 5.97 -13.19
N ARG A 156 13.39 6.48 -14.14
CA ARG A 156 11.92 6.51 -14.12
C ARG A 156 11.24 5.13 -13.99
N VAL A 157 11.89 4.08 -14.49
CA VAL A 157 11.46 2.68 -14.26
C VAL A 157 12.58 1.88 -13.62
N ARG A 158 12.37 1.46 -12.38
CA ARG A 158 13.39 0.73 -11.62
C ARG A 158 12.80 -0.21 -10.59
N PHE A 159 13.48 -1.33 -10.41
CA PHE A 159 13.30 -2.28 -9.33
C PHE A 159 14.26 -1.95 -8.19
N TYR A 160 13.80 -2.07 -6.95
CA TYR A 160 14.60 -1.84 -5.76
C TYR A 160 13.98 -2.52 -4.54
N CYS A 161 14.80 -2.69 -3.51
CA CYS A 161 14.35 -3.10 -2.19
C CYS A 161 14.68 -1.98 -1.20
N ASN A 162 13.66 -1.46 -0.52
CA ASN A 162 13.74 -0.36 0.45
C ASN A 162 14.47 0.89 -0.07
N GLY A 163 13.72 1.95 -0.41
CA GLY A 163 14.30 3.18 -0.96
C GLY A 163 15.27 3.89 -0.01
N ASP A 164 15.01 3.76 1.28
CA ASP A 164 15.74 4.32 2.41
C ASP A 164 16.70 3.33 3.08
N LEU A 165 16.96 2.16 2.47
CA LEU A 165 17.70 1.05 3.08
C LEU A 165 19.01 1.46 3.80
N LEU A 166 19.76 2.37 3.17
CA LEU A 166 21.07 2.81 3.62
C LEU A 166 21.02 3.78 4.82
N VAL A 167 19.88 4.46 5.03
CA VAL A 167 19.72 5.51 6.05
C VAL A 167 18.74 5.13 7.15
N SER A 168 17.76 4.27 6.84
CA SER A 168 16.77 3.82 7.80
C SER A 168 17.39 2.89 8.84
N ARG A 169 16.87 2.90 10.06
CA ARG A 169 17.29 1.98 11.12
C ARG A 169 16.88 0.54 10.80
N THR A 170 15.70 0.36 10.23
CA THR A 170 15.11 -0.95 9.91
C THR A 170 14.46 -0.92 8.53
N ALA A 171 14.76 -1.92 7.71
CA ALA A 171 14.17 -2.11 6.40
C ALA A 171 12.88 -2.92 6.48
N ASN A 172 12.03 -2.79 5.48
CA ASN A 172 10.76 -3.52 5.36
C ASN A 172 10.95 -4.83 4.59
N TRP A 173 10.11 -5.82 4.90
CA TRP A 173 10.00 -7.07 4.16
C TRP A 173 9.20 -6.89 2.86
N ARG A 174 9.76 -6.14 1.91
CA ARG A 174 9.10 -5.78 0.65
C ARG A 174 10.09 -5.43 -0.45
N ASP A 175 9.76 -5.89 -1.65
CA ASP A 175 10.38 -5.49 -2.90
C ASP A 175 9.46 -4.56 -3.69
N SER A 176 10.02 -3.70 -4.56
CA SER A 176 9.23 -2.70 -5.28
C SER A 176 9.76 -2.45 -6.68
N ILE A 177 8.85 -2.32 -7.64
CA ILE A 177 9.11 -1.70 -8.94
C ILE A 177 8.34 -0.39 -9.03
N ILE A 178 8.99 0.68 -9.45
CA ILE A 178 8.37 2.00 -9.64
C ILE A 178 8.31 2.33 -11.12
N PHE A 179 7.21 2.98 -11.53
CA PHE A 179 7.01 3.60 -12.82
C PHE A 179 6.64 5.07 -12.57
N ASP A 180 7.52 5.97 -12.98
CA ASP A 180 7.41 7.41 -12.76
C ASP A 180 6.90 8.12 -14.01
N PHE A 181 5.68 8.66 -13.94
CA PHE A 181 5.00 9.39 -15.02
C PHE A 181 5.02 10.91 -14.81
N GLN A 182 5.76 11.43 -13.82
CA GLN A 182 5.77 12.87 -13.49
C GLN A 182 6.22 13.75 -14.67
N ASP A 183 7.23 13.30 -15.42
CA ASP A 183 7.77 14.01 -16.58
C ASP A 183 7.07 13.61 -17.90
N GLY A 184 5.83 13.13 -17.83
CA GLY A 184 5.00 12.74 -18.99
C GLY A 184 4.97 11.23 -19.25
N PRO A 185 4.46 10.79 -20.41
CA PRO A 185 4.35 9.36 -20.71
C PRO A 185 5.73 8.67 -20.73
N LEU A 186 5.74 7.41 -20.36
CA LEU A 186 6.91 6.54 -20.48
C LEU A 186 6.97 5.95 -21.89
N GLU A 187 8.17 5.85 -22.45
CA GLU A 187 8.39 5.16 -23.72
C GLU A 187 8.21 3.64 -23.55
N LYS A 188 7.73 2.94 -24.59
CA LYS A 188 7.47 1.49 -24.48
C LYS A 188 8.71 0.69 -24.07
N ASP A 189 9.87 1.08 -24.55
CA ASP A 189 11.12 0.35 -24.33
C ASP A 189 11.66 0.49 -22.90
N VAL A 190 11.14 1.43 -22.10
CA VAL A 190 11.53 1.58 -20.69
C VAL A 190 10.70 0.72 -19.73
N PHE A 191 9.69 0.00 -20.20
CA PHE A 191 8.94 -0.97 -19.37
C PHE A 191 9.57 -2.38 -19.44
N PRO A 192 9.58 -3.14 -18.32
CA PRO A 192 9.85 -4.56 -18.37
C PRO A 192 8.85 -5.26 -19.31
N PRO A 193 9.33 -6.00 -20.32
CA PRO A 193 8.44 -6.62 -21.31
C PRO A 193 7.34 -7.50 -20.68
N ILE A 194 7.65 -8.18 -19.58
CA ILE A 194 6.73 -9.11 -18.90
C ILE A 194 5.46 -8.44 -18.33
N CYS A 195 5.53 -7.16 -17.96
CA CYS A 195 4.43 -6.45 -17.31
C CYS A 195 3.96 -5.20 -18.07
N ARG A 196 4.62 -4.86 -19.19
CA ARG A 196 4.37 -3.64 -19.98
C ARG A 196 2.90 -3.44 -20.31
N GLU A 197 2.30 -4.38 -21.04
CA GLU A 197 0.93 -4.22 -21.56
C GLU A 197 -0.11 -4.14 -20.41
N ARG A 198 0.14 -4.87 -19.32
CA ARG A 198 -0.72 -4.90 -18.13
C ARG A 198 -0.69 -3.56 -17.40
N VAL A 199 0.52 -2.99 -17.23
CA VAL A 199 0.70 -1.65 -16.66
C VAL A 199 0.07 -0.59 -17.57
N GLU A 200 0.39 -0.59 -18.86
CA GLU A 200 -0.15 0.39 -19.82
C GLU A 200 -1.68 0.38 -19.84
N GLU A 201 -2.30 -0.80 -19.85
CA GLU A 201 -3.76 -0.90 -19.83
C GLU A 201 -4.34 -0.40 -18.50
N TYR A 202 -3.80 -0.84 -17.36
CA TYR A 202 -4.25 -0.41 -16.04
C TYR A 202 -4.21 1.12 -15.88
N MET A 203 -3.11 1.76 -16.29
CA MET A 203 -2.93 3.21 -16.15
C MET A 203 -3.95 4.03 -16.97
N LYS A 204 -4.44 3.52 -18.10
CA LYS A 204 -5.52 4.18 -18.86
C LYS A 204 -6.82 4.26 -18.03
N HIS A 205 -7.16 3.18 -17.34
CA HIS A 205 -8.37 3.13 -16.50
C HIS A 205 -8.20 3.96 -15.23
N VAL A 206 -7.03 3.89 -14.59
CA VAL A 206 -6.69 4.72 -13.41
C VAL A 206 -6.77 6.21 -13.73
N SER A 207 -6.29 6.63 -14.90
CA SER A 207 -6.37 8.04 -15.33
C SER A 207 -7.81 8.56 -15.32
N ARG A 208 -8.77 7.77 -15.81
CA ARG A 208 -10.20 8.13 -15.76
C ARG A 208 -10.71 8.22 -14.32
N VAL A 209 -10.44 7.23 -13.48
CA VAL A 209 -10.89 7.22 -12.08
C VAL A 209 -10.31 8.41 -11.31
N ARG A 210 -9.05 8.77 -11.57
CA ARG A 210 -8.40 9.94 -10.99
C ARG A 210 -9.10 11.24 -11.36
N GLU A 211 -9.46 11.42 -12.63
CA GLU A 211 -10.19 12.62 -13.09
C GLU A 211 -11.53 12.76 -12.36
N VAL A 212 -12.26 11.65 -12.25
CA VAL A 212 -13.54 11.57 -11.53
C VAL A 212 -13.39 11.92 -10.06
N LEU A 213 -12.41 11.33 -9.38
CA LEU A 213 -12.16 11.62 -7.97
C LEU A 213 -11.71 13.07 -7.77
N SER A 214 -10.97 13.64 -8.71
CA SER A 214 -10.60 15.07 -8.68
C SER A 214 -11.83 15.97 -8.69
N GLU A 215 -12.84 15.65 -9.51
CA GLU A 215 -14.10 16.39 -9.53
C GLU A 215 -14.91 16.23 -8.25
N LEU A 216 -15.12 14.98 -7.82
CA LEU A 216 -15.92 14.67 -6.64
C LEU A 216 -15.29 15.26 -5.36
N LEU A 217 -13.96 15.24 -5.24
CA LEU A 217 -13.24 15.87 -4.13
C LEU A 217 -13.30 17.40 -4.20
N SER A 218 -13.28 18.00 -5.39
CA SER A 218 -13.48 19.45 -5.53
C SER A 218 -14.86 19.87 -5.01
N GLU A 219 -15.90 19.12 -5.37
CA GLU A 219 -17.27 19.36 -4.89
C GLU A 219 -17.41 19.06 -3.38
N ALA A 220 -16.73 18.03 -2.88
CA ALA A 220 -16.64 17.71 -1.46
C ALA A 220 -15.89 18.79 -0.66
N LEU A 221 -15.10 19.66 -1.30
CA LEU A 221 -14.51 20.85 -0.68
C LEU A 221 -15.45 22.08 -0.78
N GLY A 222 -16.61 21.96 -1.43
CA GLY A 222 -17.50 23.08 -1.73
C GLY A 222 -16.99 23.98 -2.87
N LEU A 223 -16.10 23.45 -3.72
CA LEU A 223 -15.50 24.17 -4.83
C LEU A 223 -16.15 23.76 -6.16
N ASN A 224 -15.85 24.51 -7.22
CA ASN A 224 -16.23 24.10 -8.58
C ASN A 224 -15.57 22.76 -8.92
N LYS A 225 -16.29 21.84 -9.60
CA LYS A 225 -15.79 20.49 -9.92
C LYS A 225 -14.44 20.46 -10.64
N GLU A 226 -14.10 21.51 -11.39
CA GLU A 226 -12.83 21.57 -12.13
C GLU A 226 -11.66 22.13 -11.29
N TYR A 227 -11.89 22.50 -10.02
CA TYR A 227 -10.91 23.25 -9.23
C TYR A 227 -9.60 22.49 -9.00
N LEU A 228 -9.67 21.27 -8.45
CA LEU A 228 -8.46 20.48 -8.15
C LEU A 228 -7.69 20.11 -9.44
N GLY A 229 -8.41 19.88 -10.54
CA GLY A 229 -7.82 19.69 -11.86
C GLY A 229 -7.08 20.93 -12.36
N LYS A 230 -7.65 22.13 -12.22
CA LYS A 230 -7.04 23.40 -12.64
C LYS A 230 -5.77 23.76 -11.89
N ILE A 231 -5.66 23.41 -10.61
CA ILE A 231 -4.45 23.63 -9.81
C ILE A 231 -3.46 22.45 -9.89
N GLU A 232 -3.73 21.48 -10.78
CA GLU A 232 -2.87 20.33 -11.03
C GLU A 232 -2.60 19.45 -9.79
N CYS A 233 -3.52 19.45 -8.80
CA CYS A 233 -3.34 18.80 -7.50
C CYS A 233 -3.06 17.29 -7.61
N MET A 234 -3.61 16.63 -8.63
CA MET A 234 -3.49 15.19 -8.88
C MET A 234 -2.84 14.90 -10.25
N LYS A 235 -2.07 15.84 -10.79
CA LYS A 235 -1.48 15.69 -12.15
C LYS A 235 -0.32 14.70 -12.18
N SER A 236 0.54 14.75 -11.16
CA SER A 236 1.72 13.87 -11.04
C SER A 236 1.31 12.45 -10.66
N GLU A 237 1.86 11.47 -11.36
CA GLU A 237 1.49 10.07 -11.20
C GLU A 237 2.74 9.20 -11.02
N ILE A 238 2.73 8.41 -9.95
CA ILE A 238 3.71 7.37 -9.69
C ILE A 238 2.93 6.09 -9.44
N LEU A 239 3.28 5.03 -10.16
CA LEU A 239 2.82 3.68 -9.87
C LEU A 239 3.92 2.90 -9.17
N VAL A 240 3.59 2.26 -8.04
CA VAL A 240 4.53 1.37 -7.35
C VAL A 240 3.93 -0.03 -7.22
N GLY A 241 4.58 -1.00 -7.86
CA GLY A 241 4.26 -2.42 -7.74
C GLY A 241 5.01 -3.04 -6.57
N HIS A 242 4.35 -3.08 -5.42
CA HIS A 242 4.87 -3.72 -4.21
C HIS A 242 4.73 -5.24 -4.25
N TYR A 243 5.74 -5.94 -3.74
CA TYR A 243 5.74 -7.40 -3.60
C TYR A 243 6.21 -7.81 -2.21
N TYR A 244 5.38 -8.62 -1.54
CA TYR A 244 5.56 -9.05 -0.16
C TYR A 244 5.72 -10.59 -0.15
N PRO A 245 6.93 -11.12 -0.34
CA PRO A 245 7.12 -12.57 -0.39
C PRO A 245 6.89 -13.21 1.00
N LEU A 246 6.66 -14.52 1.03
CA LEU A 246 6.46 -15.25 2.29
C LEU A 246 7.60 -14.98 3.29
N CYS A 247 7.23 -14.60 4.52
CA CYS A 247 8.19 -14.31 5.58
C CYS A 247 8.31 -15.49 6.56
N PRO A 248 9.51 -15.98 6.89
CA PRO A 248 9.69 -17.07 7.86
C PRO A 248 9.41 -16.65 9.31
N GLU A 249 9.53 -15.36 9.64
CA GLU A 249 9.30 -14.81 10.98
C GLU A 249 8.44 -13.53 10.89
N PRO A 250 7.16 -13.62 10.49
CA PRO A 250 6.32 -12.45 10.18
C PRO A 250 6.08 -11.53 11.39
N ASP A 251 6.18 -12.04 12.61
CA ASP A 251 6.02 -11.25 13.84
C ASP A 251 7.24 -10.37 14.16
N LEU A 252 8.37 -10.56 13.48
CA LEU A 252 9.60 -9.78 13.67
C LEU A 252 9.75 -8.66 12.64
N THR A 253 8.93 -8.63 11.59
CA THR A 253 9.06 -7.66 10.50
C THR A 253 7.71 -7.10 10.04
N GLN A 254 7.75 -6.18 9.08
CA GLN A 254 6.55 -5.62 8.47
C GLN A 254 6.80 -5.30 6.99
N GLY A 255 5.75 -5.39 6.18
CA GLY A 255 5.83 -5.08 4.76
C GLY A 255 6.03 -3.58 4.50
N THR A 256 5.52 -2.72 5.38
CA THR A 256 5.71 -1.26 5.30
C THR A 256 5.61 -0.66 6.70
N THR A 257 6.55 0.21 7.04
CA THR A 257 6.57 0.97 8.29
C THR A 257 5.40 1.94 8.37
N LYS A 258 4.93 2.23 9.60
CA LYS A 258 3.94 3.29 9.86
C LYS A 258 4.37 4.60 9.20
N HIS A 259 3.48 5.15 8.38
CA HIS A 259 3.68 6.42 7.68
C HIS A 259 2.33 7.05 7.32
N SER A 260 2.39 8.27 6.82
CA SER A 260 1.33 8.90 6.05
C SER A 260 1.87 9.18 4.66
N ASP A 261 1.02 9.02 3.64
CA ASP A 261 1.45 9.26 2.26
C ASP A 261 1.76 10.74 2.04
N PRO A 262 2.82 11.08 1.27
CA PRO A 262 3.12 12.45 0.89
C PRO A 262 2.30 12.93 -0.33
N SER A 263 1.48 12.05 -0.92
CA SER A 263 0.66 12.32 -2.09
C SER A 263 -0.60 13.12 -1.71
N ALA A 264 -1.22 13.77 -2.70
CA ALA A 264 -2.55 14.36 -2.51
C ALA A 264 -3.65 13.29 -2.40
N LEU A 265 -3.49 12.17 -3.12
CA LEU A 265 -4.38 11.01 -3.12
C LEU A 265 -3.58 9.77 -3.55
N THR A 266 -3.85 8.63 -2.89
CA THR A 266 -3.30 7.33 -3.26
C THR A 266 -4.44 6.38 -3.64
N LEU A 267 -4.32 5.72 -4.80
CA LEU A 267 -5.22 4.65 -5.21
C LEU A 267 -4.50 3.32 -5.00
N LEU A 268 -5.05 2.49 -4.11
CA LEU A 268 -4.47 1.20 -3.75
C LEU A 268 -5.29 0.06 -4.37
N LEU A 269 -4.61 -0.81 -5.11
CA LEU A 269 -5.14 -2.11 -5.55
C LEU A 269 -4.44 -3.21 -4.75
N GLN A 270 -5.22 -4.03 -4.05
CA GLN A 270 -4.71 -5.16 -3.26
C GLN A 270 -5.06 -6.49 -3.91
N ASP A 271 -4.26 -7.52 -3.62
CA ASP A 271 -4.66 -8.89 -3.88
C ASP A 271 -5.66 -9.40 -2.82
N GLN A 272 -6.02 -10.67 -2.90
CA GLN A 272 -6.97 -11.29 -1.97
C GLN A 272 -6.39 -11.56 -0.58
N MET A 273 -5.07 -11.43 -0.38
CA MET A 273 -4.42 -11.66 0.91
C MET A 273 -4.51 -10.42 1.80
N GLY A 274 -4.46 -9.23 1.22
CA GLY A 274 -4.59 -7.98 1.95
C GLY A 274 -3.36 -7.63 2.80
N GLY A 275 -3.58 -7.26 4.06
CA GLY A 275 -2.49 -6.88 4.99
C GLY A 275 -2.28 -5.38 5.17
N LEU A 276 -3.12 -4.53 4.56
CA LEU A 276 -3.20 -3.11 4.89
C LEU A 276 -3.77 -2.96 6.32
N GLN A 277 -3.15 -2.09 7.11
CA GLN A 277 -3.64 -1.65 8.41
C GLN A 277 -3.72 -0.13 8.40
N VAL A 278 -4.87 0.42 8.77
CA VAL A 278 -5.11 1.87 8.81
C VAL A 278 -5.25 2.27 10.27
N LEU A 279 -4.46 3.25 10.69
CA LEU A 279 -4.54 3.76 12.06
C LEU A 279 -5.64 4.81 12.17
N ARG A 280 -6.66 4.52 12.98
CA ARG A 280 -7.77 5.43 13.29
C ARG A 280 -7.57 6.06 14.69
N ARG A 281 -8.07 7.29 14.88
CA ARG A 281 -8.12 7.99 16.17
C ARG A 281 -6.74 8.11 16.87
N ASN A 282 -5.79 8.79 16.22
CA ASN A 282 -4.50 9.19 16.82
C ASN A 282 -4.66 10.26 17.90
#